data_AF-A0A336N9W9-F1
#
_entry.id   AF-A0A336N9W9-F1
#
_cell.length_a   1.000
_cell.length_b   1.000
_cell.length_c   1.000
_cell.angle_alpha   90.00
_cell.angle_beta   90.00
_cell.angle_gamma   90.00
#
_symmetry.space_group_name_H-M   'P 1'
#
loop_
_entity.id
_entity.type
_entity.pdbx_description
1 polymer ?
#
loop_
_entity_poly.entity_id
_entity_poly.type
_entity_poly.pdbx_seq_one_letter_code
_entity_poly.pdbx_strand_id
1 'polypeptide(L)'
;MWAHNKVEGNQEYTSLLYVPSKAPWDLFNREHKHGLKLYVQRVFIMDDAEQFMPNYLRFMRGLIDSNDLPLNVSREILQDNKTTAALRKALTKRSLQMLEKLAKEDADKYQQFWKEFGLVLKEGPAEDFGNKETIAKLLRFASTHNDSSEQTVSLEDYVARMKEGQKAIYYITADSYVAAKNSPHLELFNKKALKSYCFPIVLTNGC
;
A
#
# COMPACT_ATOMS: atom_id res chain seq x y z
N MET A 1 13.80 -2.62 2.08
CA MET A 1 14.22 -1.44 1.26
C MET A 1 14.08 -0.16 2.07
N TRP A 2 14.74 0.93 1.67
CA TRP A 2 14.69 2.19 2.40
C TRP A 2 14.74 3.42 1.48
N ALA A 3 14.28 4.56 2.00
CA ALA A 3 14.38 5.88 1.40
C ALA A 3 14.87 6.88 2.44
N HIS A 4 15.99 7.55 2.14
CA HIS A 4 16.56 8.62 2.96
C HIS A 4 16.38 9.95 2.23
N ASN A 5 15.73 10.91 2.86
CA ASN A 5 15.40 12.19 2.23
C ASN A 5 15.62 13.33 3.23
N LYS A 6 16.25 14.41 2.77
CA LYS A 6 16.28 15.71 3.44
C LYS A 6 15.35 16.66 2.69
N VAL A 7 14.48 17.36 3.40
CA VAL A 7 13.52 18.32 2.86
C VAL A 7 13.76 19.66 3.53
N GLU A 8 13.78 20.73 2.72
CA GLU A 8 14.01 22.11 3.13
C GLU A 8 12.91 23.01 2.52
N GLY A 9 12.70 24.20 3.08
CA GLY A 9 11.75 25.19 2.59
C GLY A 9 10.49 25.28 3.45
N ASN A 10 9.31 25.02 2.87
CA ASN A 10 8.03 25.16 3.58
C ASN A 10 7.82 24.12 4.70
N GLN A 11 8.60 23.04 4.66
CA GLN A 11 8.79 22.11 5.77
C GLN A 11 10.28 21.75 5.82
N GLU A 12 10.82 21.60 7.01
CA GLU A 12 12.21 21.24 7.22
C GLU A 12 12.31 19.97 8.09
N TYR A 13 12.71 18.87 7.45
CA TYR A 13 12.89 17.59 8.12
C TYR A 13 13.81 16.64 7.35
N THR A 14 14.38 15.68 8.07
CA THR A 14 15.03 14.50 7.52
C THR A 14 14.18 13.28 7.79
N SER A 15 14.01 12.41 6.81
CA SER A 15 13.28 11.14 6.97
C SER A 15 14.12 9.98 6.46
N LEU A 16 14.13 8.90 7.24
CA LEU A 16 14.62 7.59 6.82
C LEU A 16 13.50 6.60 7.00
N LEU A 17 12.88 6.19 5.90
CA LEU A 17 11.76 5.25 5.88
C LEU A 17 12.23 3.91 5.34
N TYR A 18 11.69 2.81 5.85
CA TYR A 18 11.96 1.48 5.33
C TYR A 18 10.75 0.55 5.48
N VAL A 19 10.74 -0.47 4.62
CA VAL A 19 9.77 -1.56 4.64
C VAL A 19 10.49 -2.82 5.16
N PRO A 20 10.04 -3.42 6.28
CA PRO A 20 10.56 -4.70 6.75
C PRO A 20 10.37 -5.81 5.69
N SER A 21 11.24 -6.81 5.68
CA SER A 21 11.09 -7.96 4.76
C SER A 21 10.05 -8.97 5.23
N LYS A 22 9.61 -8.88 6.49
CA LYS A 22 8.64 -9.76 7.12
C LYS A 22 7.65 -8.94 7.92
N ALA A 23 6.38 -9.32 7.85
CA ALA A 23 5.35 -8.73 8.69
C ALA A 23 5.65 -9.05 10.17
N PRO A 24 5.49 -8.07 11.08
CA PRO A 24 5.56 -8.36 12.50
C PRO A 24 4.35 -9.23 12.90
N TRP A 25 4.55 -10.11 13.88
CA TRP A 25 3.53 -11.09 14.29
C TRP A 25 2.22 -10.45 14.76
N ASP A 26 2.28 -9.21 15.22
CA ASP A 26 1.19 -8.41 15.77
C ASP A 26 0.64 -7.37 14.77
N LEU A 27 0.96 -7.43 13.47
CA LEU A 27 0.51 -6.48 12.44
C LEU A 27 -1.02 -6.25 12.40
N PHE A 28 -1.80 -7.26 12.78
CA PHE A 28 -3.27 -7.23 12.78
C PHE A 28 -3.87 -6.98 14.17
N ASN A 29 -3.04 -6.83 15.21
CA ASN A 29 -3.50 -6.51 16.55
C ASN A 29 -3.84 -5.02 16.64
N ARG A 30 -5.02 -4.70 17.15
CA ARG A 30 -5.49 -3.31 17.30
C ARG A 30 -4.55 -2.46 18.17
N GLU A 31 -3.91 -3.07 19.16
CA GLU A 31 -3.02 -2.41 20.13
C GLU A 31 -1.53 -2.50 19.73
N HIS A 32 -1.25 -2.90 18.49
CA HIS A 32 0.12 -3.00 17.99
C HIS A 32 0.84 -1.65 18.00
N LYS A 33 2.00 -1.63 18.64
CA LYS A 33 2.90 -0.47 18.60
C LYS A 33 3.53 -0.34 17.21
N HIS A 34 3.22 0.75 16.54
CA HIS A 34 3.72 1.06 15.21
C HIS A 34 3.98 2.55 15.06
N GLY A 35 4.63 2.93 13.96
CA GLY A 35 4.95 4.31 13.66
C GLY A 35 6.46 4.54 13.48
N LEU A 36 6.84 5.81 13.53
CA LEU A 36 8.23 6.23 13.33
C LEU A 36 8.88 6.62 14.65
N LYS A 37 10.21 6.57 14.68
CA LYS A 37 10.96 7.29 15.72
C LYS A 37 10.90 8.79 15.42
N LEU A 38 10.48 9.58 16.39
CA LEU A 38 10.44 11.03 16.27
C LEU A 38 11.69 11.64 16.92
N TYR A 39 12.38 12.44 16.13
CA TYR A 39 13.42 13.35 16.56
C TYR A 39 13.00 14.79 16.27
N VAL A 40 13.44 15.71 17.11
CA VAL A 40 13.29 17.15 16.89
C VAL A 40 14.65 17.78 17.08
N GLN A 41 15.18 18.43 16.03
CA GLN A 41 16.52 19.03 16.04
C GLN A 41 17.59 18.04 16.54
N ARG A 42 17.53 16.79 16.05
CA ARG A 42 18.41 15.66 16.45
C ARG A 42 18.25 15.17 17.89
N VAL A 43 17.31 15.71 18.67
CA VAL A 43 16.97 15.21 20.00
C VAL A 43 15.89 14.13 19.88
N PHE A 44 16.14 12.96 20.43
CA PHE A 44 15.15 11.89 20.48
C PHE A 44 13.96 12.31 21.35
N ILE A 45 12.74 12.15 20.82
CA ILE A 45 11.51 12.51 21.52
C ILE A 45 10.74 11.26 21.94
N MET A 46 10.38 10.40 20.98
CA MET A 46 9.60 9.19 21.25
C MET A 46 9.74 8.14 20.14
N ASP A 47 9.50 6.89 20.51
CA ASP A 47 9.29 5.78 19.56
C ASP A 47 7.79 5.64 19.23
N ASP A 48 7.48 4.86 18.18
CA ASP A 48 6.11 4.48 17.78
C ASP A 48 5.18 5.69 17.59
N ALA A 49 5.66 6.74 16.92
CA ALA A 49 4.86 7.90 16.56
C ALA A 49 3.99 7.57 15.34
N GLU A 50 2.82 6.99 15.59
CA GLU A 50 1.82 6.59 14.58
C GLU A 50 1.25 7.79 13.79
N GLN A 51 1.30 9.00 14.35
CA GLN A 51 0.69 10.21 13.76
C GLN A 51 1.29 10.60 12.41
N PHE A 52 2.48 10.07 12.07
CA PHE A 52 3.18 10.35 10.83
C PHE A 52 2.88 9.36 9.70
N MET A 53 2.05 8.34 9.93
CA MET A 53 1.66 7.36 8.92
C MET A 53 0.15 7.10 8.96
N PRO A 54 -0.49 6.84 7.80
CA PRO A 54 -1.84 6.32 7.76
C PRO A 54 -1.87 4.84 8.15
N ASN A 55 -3.04 4.35 8.55
CA ASN A 55 -3.18 3.00 9.10
C ASN A 55 -2.88 1.92 8.04
N TYR A 56 -3.24 2.16 6.78
CA TYR A 56 -2.87 1.29 5.66
C TYR A 56 -1.35 1.24 5.35
N LEU A 57 -0.54 2.07 6.01
CA LEU A 57 0.93 2.05 5.96
C LEU A 57 1.55 1.76 7.33
N ARG A 58 0.80 1.19 8.28
CA ARG A 58 1.30 0.86 9.64
C ARG A 58 2.50 -0.09 9.69
N PHE A 59 2.80 -0.77 8.59
CA PHE A 59 4.01 -1.60 8.44
C PHE A 59 5.28 -0.79 8.20
N MET A 60 5.16 0.49 7.82
CA MET A 60 6.32 1.36 7.63
C MET A 60 7.08 1.52 8.93
N ARG A 61 8.40 1.56 8.82
CA ARG A 61 9.30 1.80 9.93
C ARG A 61 10.32 2.86 9.54
N GLY A 62 10.96 3.46 10.53
CA GLY A 62 11.93 4.52 10.24
C GLY A 62 12.00 5.58 11.30
N LEU A 63 12.53 6.73 10.91
CA LEU A 63 12.56 7.93 11.71
C LEU A 63 12.20 9.17 10.89
N ILE A 64 11.75 10.19 11.61
CA ILE A 64 11.66 11.57 11.14
C ILE A 64 12.36 12.47 12.16
N ASP A 65 13.24 13.34 11.67
CA ASP A 65 13.88 14.41 12.43
C ASP A 65 13.36 15.75 11.90
N SER A 66 12.50 16.43 12.66
CA SER A 66 11.83 17.66 12.24
C SER A 66 12.41 18.89 12.93
N ASN A 67 12.62 19.96 12.15
CA ASN A 67 12.98 21.27 12.70
C ASN A 67 11.75 22.16 12.97
N ASP A 68 10.57 21.74 12.49
CA ASP A 68 9.31 22.51 12.56
C ASP A 68 8.44 22.17 13.78
N LEU A 69 8.79 21.13 14.53
CA LEU A 69 8.09 20.72 15.75
C LEU A 69 8.82 21.26 16.99
N PRO A 70 8.10 21.60 18.08
CA PRO A 70 8.75 22.04 19.31
C PRO A 70 9.29 20.85 20.11
N LEU A 71 10.35 21.08 20.90
CA LEU A 71 10.99 20.02 21.71
C LEU A 71 10.08 19.42 22.79
N ASN A 72 9.09 20.17 23.27
CA ASN A 72 8.12 19.72 24.28
C ASN A 72 6.89 19.01 23.67
N VAL A 73 7.00 18.51 22.44
CA VAL A 73 5.91 17.82 21.76
C VAL A 73 5.56 16.48 22.43
N SER A 74 4.27 16.25 22.66
CA SER A 74 3.69 15.01 23.21
C SER A 74 2.80 14.32 22.18
N ARG A 75 2.37 13.08 22.45
CA ARG A 75 1.42 12.37 21.57
C ARG A 75 0.11 13.13 21.38
N GLU A 76 -0.39 13.76 22.43
CA GLU A 76 -1.60 14.59 22.39
C GLU A 76 -1.40 15.80 21.47
N ILE A 77 -0.27 16.50 21.61
CA ILE A 77 0.06 17.64 20.74
C ILE A 77 0.15 17.20 19.28
N LEU A 78 0.71 16.02 18.99
CA LEU A 78 0.86 15.53 17.61
C LEU A 78 -0.49 15.28 16.90
N GLN A 79 -1.53 14.85 17.62
CA GLN A 79 -2.81 14.45 17.00
C GLN A 79 -3.50 15.61 16.26
N ASP A 80 -3.54 16.79 16.88
CA ASP A 80 -4.25 17.97 16.35
C ASP A 80 -3.32 19.05 15.75
N ASN A 81 -2.09 18.67 15.42
CA ASN A 81 -1.08 19.60 14.94
C ASN A 81 -1.01 19.66 13.40
N LYS A 82 -1.15 20.87 12.85
CA LYS A 82 -1.11 21.12 11.40
C LYS A 82 0.21 20.70 10.75
N THR A 83 1.35 20.93 11.41
CA THR A 83 2.67 20.49 10.94
C THR A 83 2.72 18.97 10.85
N THR A 84 2.23 18.27 11.87
CA THR A 84 2.16 16.79 11.89
C THR A 84 1.28 16.26 10.77
N ALA A 85 0.09 16.83 10.56
CA ALA A 85 -0.78 16.45 9.45
C ALA A 85 -0.13 16.66 8.07
N ALA A 86 0.62 17.75 7.90
CA ALA A 86 1.33 18.03 6.65
C ALA A 86 2.52 17.07 6.46
N LEU A 87 3.29 16.77 7.52
CA LEU A 87 4.36 15.77 7.51
C LEU A 87 3.82 14.37 7.19
N ARG A 88 2.71 13.95 7.80
CA ARG A 88 2.02 12.68 7.49
C ARG A 88 1.72 12.58 6.00
N LYS A 89 1.10 13.61 5.39
CA LYS A 89 0.82 13.61 3.94
C LYS A 89 2.09 13.48 3.10
N ALA A 90 3.16 14.18 3.46
CA ALA A 90 4.42 14.12 2.73
C ALA A 90 5.08 12.73 2.82
N LEU A 91 5.08 12.13 4.01
CA LEU A 91 5.64 10.80 4.27
C LEU A 91 4.79 9.69 3.63
N THR A 92 3.47 9.81 3.61
CA THR A 92 2.57 8.93 2.85
C THR A 92 2.96 8.90 1.38
N LYS A 93 3.05 10.09 0.76
CA LYS A 93 3.44 10.21 -0.65
C LYS A 93 4.81 9.61 -0.92
N ARG A 94 5.78 9.86 -0.04
CA ARG A 94 7.13 9.29 -0.15
C ARG A 94 7.13 7.77 -0.06
N SER A 95 6.33 7.21 0.85
CA SER A 95 6.18 5.76 1.03
C SER A 95 5.57 5.09 -0.20
N LEU A 96 4.51 5.67 -0.76
CA LEU A 96 3.88 5.18 -2.00
C LEU A 96 4.85 5.24 -3.19
N GLN A 97 5.61 6.33 -3.34
CA GLN A 97 6.65 6.44 -4.38
C GLN A 97 7.75 5.39 -4.22
N MET A 98 8.14 5.08 -2.98
CA MET A 98 9.13 4.04 -2.70
C MET A 98 8.61 2.66 -3.10
N LEU A 99 7.34 2.35 -2.84
CA LEU A 99 6.69 1.11 -3.29
C LEU A 99 6.53 1.04 -4.81
N GLU A 100 6.20 2.16 -5.46
CA GLU A 100 6.09 2.21 -6.93
C GLU A 100 7.45 1.95 -7.59
N LYS A 101 8.51 2.54 -7.03
CA LYS A 101 9.88 2.27 -7.46
C LYS A 101 10.24 0.79 -7.29
N LEU A 102 9.87 0.19 -6.14
CA LEU A 102 10.08 -1.25 -5.92
C LEU A 102 9.41 -2.10 -7.00
N ALA A 103 8.14 -1.81 -7.28
CA ALA A 103 7.34 -2.54 -8.24
C ALA A 103 7.94 -2.53 -9.65
N LYS A 104 8.62 -1.42 -10.02
CA LYS A 104 9.23 -1.23 -11.34
C LYS A 104 10.64 -1.83 -11.43
N GLU A 105 11.43 -1.74 -10.37
CA GLU A 105 12.84 -2.13 -10.41
C GLU A 105 13.10 -3.58 -10.02
N ASP A 106 12.26 -4.17 -9.16
CA ASP A 106 12.47 -5.52 -8.62
C ASP A 106 11.13 -6.19 -8.29
N ALA A 107 10.56 -6.85 -9.31
CA ALA A 107 9.27 -7.50 -9.23
C ALA A 107 9.24 -8.63 -8.18
N ASP A 108 10.34 -9.36 -7.99
CA ASP A 108 10.43 -10.45 -7.03
C ASP A 108 10.39 -9.93 -5.59
N LYS A 109 11.15 -8.87 -5.28
CA LYS A 109 11.04 -8.19 -3.98
C LYS A 109 9.68 -7.55 -3.78
N TYR A 110 9.09 -7.00 -4.82
CA TYR A 110 7.73 -6.47 -4.74
C TYR A 110 6.71 -7.58 -4.41
N GLN A 111 6.89 -8.77 -4.98
CA GLN A 111 6.04 -9.91 -4.70
C GLN A 111 6.20 -10.41 -3.26
N GLN A 112 7.42 -10.38 -2.70
CA GLN A 112 7.65 -10.64 -1.28
C GLN A 112 6.94 -9.60 -0.40
N PHE A 113 7.06 -8.32 -0.73
CA PHE A 113 6.33 -7.25 -0.05
C PHE A 113 4.81 -7.49 -0.10
N TRP A 114 4.27 -7.83 -1.27
CA TRP A 114 2.84 -8.05 -1.45
C TRP A 114 2.32 -9.23 -0.61
N LYS A 115 3.09 -10.33 -0.52
CA LYS A 115 2.75 -11.49 0.32
C LYS A 115 2.64 -11.13 1.80
N GLU A 116 3.50 -10.24 2.29
CA GLU A 116 3.55 -9.88 3.71
C GLU A 116 2.56 -8.74 4.07
N PHE A 117 2.37 -7.76 3.18
CA PHE A 117 1.66 -6.51 3.51
C PHE A 117 0.48 -6.17 2.59
N GLY A 118 0.21 -6.97 1.56
CA GLY A 118 -0.83 -6.69 0.57
C GLY A 118 -2.23 -6.54 1.17
N LEU A 119 -2.56 -7.32 2.21
CA LEU A 119 -3.83 -7.18 2.95
C LEU A 119 -3.96 -5.82 3.63
N VAL A 120 -2.88 -5.30 4.20
CA VAL A 120 -2.87 -3.99 4.85
C VAL A 120 -2.97 -2.87 3.83
N LEU A 121 -2.23 -2.98 2.71
CA LEU A 121 -2.26 -1.98 1.65
C LEU A 121 -3.65 -1.87 0.97
N LYS A 122 -4.42 -2.96 0.95
CA LYS A 122 -5.81 -2.98 0.45
C LYS A 122 -6.78 -2.12 1.26
N GLU A 123 -6.45 -1.73 2.49
CA GLU A 123 -7.26 -0.77 3.27
C GLU A 123 -7.15 0.65 2.69
N GLY A 124 -6.05 0.94 1.98
CA GLY A 124 -5.69 2.27 1.49
C GLY A 124 -6.73 2.95 0.59
N PRO A 125 -7.32 2.29 -0.42
CA PRO A 125 -8.33 2.92 -1.29
C PRO A 125 -9.58 3.42 -0.55
N ALA A 126 -9.90 2.85 0.62
CA ALA A 126 -11.02 3.27 1.46
C ALA A 126 -10.62 4.32 2.50
N GLU A 127 -9.38 4.28 3.00
CA GLU A 127 -8.85 5.25 3.97
C GLU A 127 -8.40 6.57 3.31
N ASP A 128 -7.78 6.51 2.13
CA ASP A 128 -7.04 7.62 1.52
C ASP A 128 -7.47 7.87 0.06
N PHE A 129 -8.62 8.53 -0.09
CA PHE A 129 -9.17 8.91 -1.40
C PHE A 129 -8.21 9.80 -2.22
N GLY A 130 -7.39 10.61 -1.56
CA GLY A 130 -6.45 11.52 -2.22
C GLY A 130 -5.32 10.79 -2.95
N ASN A 131 -4.96 9.58 -2.50
CA ASN A 131 -3.93 8.75 -3.13
C ASN A 131 -4.48 7.48 -3.79
N LYS A 132 -5.82 7.35 -3.90
CA LYS A 132 -6.50 6.14 -4.41
C LYS A 132 -5.92 5.57 -5.70
N GLU A 133 -5.64 6.43 -6.68
CA GLU A 133 -5.07 6.00 -7.98
C GLU A 133 -3.66 5.42 -7.83
N THR A 134 -2.82 6.05 -7.01
CA THR A 134 -1.46 5.57 -6.74
C THR A 134 -1.51 4.24 -6.01
N ILE A 135 -2.39 4.12 -5.00
CA ILE A 135 -2.58 2.88 -4.25
C ILE A 135 -3.08 1.77 -5.18
N ALA A 136 -4.04 2.06 -6.07
CA ALA A 136 -4.58 1.07 -7.01
C ALA A 136 -3.51 0.45 -7.93
N LYS A 137 -2.52 1.22 -8.37
CA LYS A 137 -1.38 0.72 -9.18
C LYS A 137 -0.46 -0.24 -8.42
N LEU A 138 -0.40 -0.09 -7.10
CA LEU A 138 0.40 -0.94 -6.22
C LEU A 138 -0.30 -2.28 -5.92
N LEU A 139 -1.62 -2.38 -6.10
CA LEU A 139 -2.34 -3.60 -5.82
C LEU A 139 -1.93 -4.73 -6.78
N ARG A 140 -1.90 -5.96 -6.27
CA ARG A 140 -1.72 -7.18 -7.07
C ARG A 140 -2.88 -8.13 -6.85
N PHE A 141 -3.18 -8.90 -7.88
CA PHE A 141 -4.35 -9.75 -7.92
C PHE A 141 -4.02 -11.10 -8.53
N ALA A 142 -4.80 -12.10 -8.15
CA ALA A 142 -4.87 -13.33 -8.93
C ALA A 142 -5.79 -13.07 -10.12
N SER A 143 -5.54 -13.76 -11.23
CA SER A 143 -6.38 -13.69 -12.42
C SER A 143 -6.60 -15.09 -12.96
N THR A 144 -7.75 -15.28 -13.58
CA THR A 144 -8.08 -16.52 -14.30
C THR A 144 -7.18 -16.76 -15.53
N HIS A 145 -6.33 -15.80 -15.91
CA HIS A 145 -5.33 -15.94 -16.98
C HIS A 145 -4.17 -16.88 -16.63
N ASN A 146 -3.66 -16.84 -15.39
CA ASN A 146 -2.39 -17.49 -15.02
C ASN A 146 -2.58 -18.90 -14.41
N ASP A 147 -3.82 -19.40 -14.36
CA ASP A 147 -4.22 -20.64 -13.69
C ASP A 147 -3.63 -20.86 -12.27
N SER A 148 -3.28 -19.76 -11.59
CA SER A 148 -2.61 -19.74 -10.29
C SER A 148 -3.33 -18.82 -9.32
N SER A 149 -3.34 -19.20 -8.04
CA SER A 149 -3.82 -18.37 -6.93
C SER A 149 -2.84 -17.27 -6.55
N GLU A 150 -1.64 -17.26 -7.12
CA GLU A 150 -0.64 -16.26 -6.80
C GLU A 150 -1.07 -14.88 -7.33
N GLN A 151 -1.03 -13.88 -6.45
CA GLN A 151 -1.43 -12.53 -6.77
C GLN A 151 -0.26 -11.77 -7.41
N THR A 152 -0.06 -11.93 -8.71
CA THR A 152 1.05 -11.30 -9.46
C THR A 152 0.60 -10.20 -10.41
N VAL A 153 -0.70 -10.09 -10.67
CA VAL A 153 -1.24 -9.26 -11.75
C VAL A 153 -1.57 -7.87 -11.23
N SER A 154 -1.02 -6.82 -11.84
CA SER A 154 -1.44 -5.43 -11.58
C SER A 154 -2.68 -5.03 -12.38
N LEU A 155 -3.31 -3.91 -12.01
CA LEU A 155 -4.38 -3.33 -12.84
C LEU A 155 -3.86 -2.83 -14.18
N GLU A 156 -2.63 -2.31 -14.24
CA GLU A 156 -2.00 -1.88 -15.49
C GLU A 156 -1.79 -3.09 -16.43
N ASP A 157 -1.34 -4.23 -15.90
CA ASP A 157 -1.23 -5.48 -16.66
C ASP A 157 -2.59 -5.96 -17.19
N TYR A 158 -3.67 -5.73 -16.42
CA TYR A 158 -5.03 -6.08 -16.85
C TYR A 158 -5.48 -5.17 -17.99
N VAL A 159 -5.29 -3.86 -17.85
CA VAL A 159 -5.67 -2.87 -18.86
C VAL A 159 -4.92 -3.10 -20.16
N ALA A 160 -3.62 -3.41 -20.10
CA ALA A 160 -2.78 -3.67 -21.27
C ALA A 160 -3.26 -4.85 -22.13
N ARG A 161 -4.00 -5.80 -21.54
CA ARG A 161 -4.55 -6.98 -22.23
C ARG A 161 -6.07 -6.93 -22.45
N MET A 162 -6.71 -5.79 -22.19
CA MET A 162 -8.13 -5.60 -22.49
C MET A 162 -8.38 -5.78 -23.99
N LYS A 163 -9.46 -6.49 -24.32
CA LYS A 163 -9.85 -6.70 -25.72
C LYS A 163 -10.59 -5.48 -26.27
N GLU A 164 -10.57 -5.31 -27.58
CA GLU A 164 -11.29 -4.23 -28.26
C GLU A 164 -12.78 -4.26 -27.88
N GLY A 165 -13.33 -3.08 -27.56
CA GLY A 165 -14.72 -2.93 -27.11
C GLY A 165 -14.96 -3.20 -25.62
N GLN A 166 -13.97 -3.70 -24.87
CA GLN A 166 -14.09 -3.86 -23.42
C GLN A 166 -13.98 -2.50 -22.72
N LYS A 167 -15.02 -2.10 -21.97
CA LYS A 167 -15.08 -0.81 -21.26
C LYS A 167 -14.91 -0.89 -19.74
N ALA A 168 -14.80 -2.10 -19.19
CA ALA A 168 -14.76 -2.34 -17.75
C ALA A 168 -13.70 -3.39 -17.38
N ILE A 169 -13.20 -3.29 -16.15
CA ILE A 169 -12.43 -4.35 -15.50
C ILE A 169 -13.42 -5.29 -14.85
N TYR A 170 -13.34 -6.58 -15.20
CA TYR A 170 -14.20 -7.60 -14.63
C TYR A 170 -13.48 -8.27 -13.46
N TYR A 171 -14.23 -8.51 -12.39
CA TYR A 171 -13.73 -9.21 -11.22
C TYR A 171 -14.78 -10.16 -10.68
N ILE A 172 -14.33 -11.11 -9.88
CA ILE A 172 -15.18 -12.01 -9.10
C ILE A 172 -14.73 -12.01 -7.64
N THR A 173 -15.69 -11.99 -6.73
CA THR A 173 -15.47 -12.18 -5.30
C THR A 173 -15.85 -13.59 -4.89
N ALA A 174 -15.02 -14.24 -4.08
CA ALA A 174 -15.34 -15.53 -3.48
C ALA A 174 -14.51 -15.77 -2.22
N ASP A 175 -14.94 -16.72 -1.40
CA ASP A 175 -14.27 -17.09 -0.14
C ASP A 175 -12.91 -17.75 -0.35
N SER A 176 -12.66 -18.29 -1.56
CA SER A 176 -11.36 -18.86 -1.94
C SER A 176 -11.10 -18.71 -3.43
N TYR A 177 -9.82 -18.78 -3.81
CA TYR A 177 -9.42 -18.81 -5.22
C TYR A 177 -10.07 -19.97 -5.98
N VAL A 178 -10.16 -21.16 -5.35
CA VAL A 178 -10.77 -22.34 -5.97
C VAL A 178 -12.26 -22.12 -6.24
N ALA A 179 -12.99 -21.51 -5.29
CA ALA A 179 -14.39 -21.15 -5.47
C ALA A 179 -14.58 -20.10 -6.58
N ALA A 180 -13.71 -19.08 -6.63
CA ALA A 180 -13.73 -18.09 -7.70
C ALA A 180 -13.48 -18.74 -9.07
N LYS A 181 -12.43 -19.58 -9.19
CA LYS A 181 -12.02 -20.25 -10.44
C LYS A 181 -13.11 -21.17 -10.99
N ASN A 182 -13.85 -21.85 -10.13
CA ASN A 182 -14.91 -22.79 -10.52
C ASN A 182 -16.30 -22.15 -10.57
N SER A 183 -16.40 -20.82 -10.48
CA SER A 183 -17.69 -20.15 -10.49
C SER A 183 -18.41 -20.30 -11.84
N PRO A 184 -19.71 -20.67 -11.86
CA PRO A 184 -20.50 -20.71 -13.10
C PRO A 184 -20.53 -19.38 -13.86
N HIS A 185 -20.36 -18.26 -13.15
CA HIS A 185 -20.33 -16.92 -13.77
C HIS A 185 -19.11 -16.73 -14.69
N LEU A 186 -18.04 -17.51 -14.52
CA LEU A 186 -16.87 -17.48 -15.41
C LEU A 186 -17.09 -18.25 -16.71
N GLU A 187 -18.08 -19.14 -16.80
CA GLU A 187 -18.33 -19.90 -18.04
C GLU A 187 -18.69 -18.98 -19.22
N LEU A 188 -19.43 -17.90 -18.95
CA LEU A 188 -19.76 -16.88 -19.94
C LEU A 188 -18.50 -16.16 -20.45
N PHE A 189 -17.56 -15.91 -19.55
CA PHE A 189 -16.26 -15.32 -19.88
C PHE A 189 -15.40 -16.32 -20.65
N ASN A 190 -15.30 -17.59 -20.25
CA ASN A 190 -14.49 -18.58 -20.96
C ASN A 190 -15.01 -18.85 -22.38
N LYS A 191 -16.33 -18.91 -22.58
CA LYS A 191 -16.96 -19.08 -23.91
C LYS A 191 -16.75 -17.85 -24.81
N LYS A 192 -16.71 -16.64 -24.24
CA LYS A 192 -16.51 -15.37 -24.99
C LYS A 192 -15.06 -14.87 -24.98
N ALA A 193 -14.17 -15.38 -24.13
CA ALA A 193 -12.76 -14.97 -23.98
C ALA A 193 -11.93 -15.35 -25.21
N LEU A 194 -12.40 -16.34 -25.98
CA LEU A 194 -11.87 -16.64 -27.31
C LEU A 194 -12.10 -15.51 -28.32
N LYS A 195 -12.97 -14.52 -28.06
CA LYS A 195 -13.33 -13.46 -29.02
C LYS A 195 -13.45 -12.03 -28.47
N SER A 196 -13.73 -11.78 -27.17
CA SER A 196 -14.18 -10.42 -26.76
C SER A 196 -13.85 -9.93 -25.34
N TYR A 197 -13.31 -10.74 -24.40
CA TYR A 197 -13.07 -10.27 -23.03
C TYR A 197 -11.77 -10.77 -22.41
N CYS A 198 -11.19 -9.97 -21.52
CA CYS A 198 -10.09 -10.34 -20.65
C CYS A 198 -10.55 -11.17 -19.44
N PHE A 199 -9.67 -12.04 -18.96
CA PHE A 199 -9.83 -12.91 -17.80
C PHE A 199 -10.03 -12.12 -16.49
N PRO A 200 -11.14 -12.34 -15.74
CA PRO A 200 -11.43 -11.61 -14.52
C PRO A 200 -10.33 -11.69 -13.45
N ILE A 201 -10.23 -10.63 -12.66
CA ILE A 201 -9.47 -10.57 -11.40
C ILE A 201 -10.23 -11.32 -10.31
N VAL A 202 -9.51 -12.04 -9.46
CA VAL A 202 -10.07 -12.69 -8.27
C VAL A 202 -9.83 -11.81 -7.04
N LEU A 203 -10.92 -11.40 -6.38
CA LEU A 203 -10.91 -10.70 -5.11
C LEU A 203 -11.26 -11.69 -3.99
N THR A 204 -10.28 -12.00 -3.14
CA THR A 204 -10.49 -12.76 -1.90
C THR A 204 -10.34 -11.80 -0.73
N ASN A 205 -11.41 -11.61 0.04
CA ASN A 205 -11.56 -10.77 1.24
C ASN A 205 -11.04 -9.31 1.17
N GLY A 206 -11.93 -8.37 1.56
CA GLY A 206 -11.55 -7.08 2.14
C GLY A 206 -11.24 -5.91 1.20
N CYS A 207 -11.41 -6.03 -0.12
CA CYS A 207 -11.40 -4.89 -1.04
C CYS A 207 -12.09 -5.22 -2.37
#